data_AF-A0A371QB02-F1
#
_entry.id   AF-A0A371QB02-F1
#
_cell.length_a   1.000
_cell.length_b   1.000
_cell.length_c   1.000
_cell.angle_alpha   90.00
_cell.angle_beta   90.00
_cell.angle_gamma   90.00
#
_symmetry.space_group_name_H-M   'P 1'
#
loop_
_entity.id
_entity.type
_entity.pdbx_description
1 polymer ?
#
loop_
_entity_poly.entity_id
_entity_poly.type
_entity_poly.pdbx_seq_one_letter_code
_entity_poly.pdbx_strand_id
1 'polypeptide(L)'
;MPQSVKELTPQDGHDLAERLVRPVGNVQMRAAVRLLGRHRNGFWLHLFCEQSAENESVGLGSLLEYPDGHPTVDWNAVGLRLLAGPWNVGSPSELAVLRVAASLVGHCDVSLRQVLHQVDATDLPLITHALHEAAAAA
;
A
#
# COMPACT_ATOMS: atom_id res chain seq x y z
N MET A 1 18.83 7.97 14.13
CA MET A 1 17.91 7.36 13.16
C MET A 1 17.25 6.18 13.86
N PRO A 2 15.91 6.06 13.92
CA PRO A 2 15.33 4.82 14.41
C PRO A 2 15.76 3.70 13.44
N GLN A 3 16.34 2.63 13.98
CA GLN A 3 16.91 1.52 13.20
C GLN A 3 15.85 0.78 12.35
N SER A 4 14.56 0.96 12.67
CA SER A 4 13.44 0.18 12.12
C SER A 4 13.17 0.34 10.62
N VAL A 5 13.40 1.51 10.00
CA VAL A 5 13.10 1.69 8.56
C VAL A 5 14.24 1.19 7.65
N LYS A 6 15.50 1.36 8.07
CA LYS A 6 16.65 0.86 7.29
C LYS A 6 16.65 -0.66 7.17
N GLU A 7 16.13 -1.35 8.18
CA GLU A 7 15.98 -2.80 8.15
C GLU A 7 14.86 -3.28 7.22
N LEU A 8 13.96 -2.41 6.74
CA LEU A 8 12.90 -2.70 5.75
C LEU A 8 13.39 -2.60 4.29
N THR A 9 14.67 -2.90 4.03
CA THR A 9 15.26 -2.94 2.68
C THR A 9 15.33 -4.34 2.04
N PRO A 10 14.27 -5.19 2.02
CA PRO A 10 14.21 -6.20 0.98
C PRO A 10 14.30 -5.52 -0.39
N GLN A 11 15.06 -6.09 -1.33
CA GLN A 11 15.03 -5.66 -2.73
C GLN A 11 13.73 -6.05 -3.43
N ASP A 12 12.95 -6.95 -2.81
CA ASP A 12 11.76 -7.55 -3.35
C ASP A 12 10.50 -7.06 -2.62
N GLY A 13 9.52 -6.59 -3.39
CA GLY A 13 8.28 -6.04 -2.87
C GLY A 13 7.37 -7.07 -2.19
N HIS A 14 7.47 -8.35 -2.55
CA HIS A 14 6.73 -9.42 -1.90
C HIS A 14 7.25 -9.67 -0.48
N ASP A 15 8.58 -9.74 -0.30
CA ASP A 15 9.19 -9.88 1.02
C ASP A 15 8.86 -8.69 1.93
N LEU A 16 8.86 -7.48 1.38
CA LEU A 16 8.46 -6.28 2.10
C LEU A 16 6.98 -6.36 2.53
N ALA A 17 6.09 -6.77 1.63
CA ALA A 17 4.68 -6.97 1.96
C ALA A 17 4.48 -8.01 3.07
N GLU A 18 5.15 -9.17 3.00
CA GLU A 18 5.02 -10.22 4.02
C GLU A 18 5.51 -9.76 5.40
N ARG A 19 6.45 -8.82 5.48
CA ARG A 19 6.85 -8.21 6.75
C ARG A 19 5.79 -7.26 7.30
N LEU A 20 5.20 -6.43 6.43
CA LEU A 20 4.19 -5.44 6.80
C LEU A 20 2.82 -6.05 7.17
N VAL A 21 2.53 -7.28 6.70
CA VAL A 21 1.29 -8.00 7.06
C VAL A 21 1.39 -8.84 8.33
N ARG A 22 2.59 -9.16 8.83
CA ARG A 22 2.76 -9.96 10.07
C ARG A 22 1.96 -9.43 11.27
N PRO A 23 1.93 -8.11 11.55
CA PRO A 23 1.13 -7.59 12.66
C PRO A 23 -0.37 -7.45 12.32
N VAL A 24 -0.79 -7.71 11.08
CA VAL A 24 -2.11 -7.35 10.58
C VAL A 24 -3.09 -8.53 10.67
N GLY A 25 -4.01 -8.47 11.64
CA GLY A 25 -5.10 -9.44 11.79
C GLY A 25 -6.20 -9.34 10.72
N ASN A 26 -6.39 -8.15 10.14
CA ASN A 26 -7.45 -7.87 9.17
C ASN A 26 -7.08 -8.38 7.75
N VAL A 27 -7.94 -9.21 7.16
CA VAL A 27 -7.66 -9.89 5.88
C VAL A 27 -7.64 -8.91 4.71
N GLN A 28 -8.53 -7.92 4.72
CA GLN A 28 -8.60 -6.89 3.70
C GLN A 28 -7.32 -6.05 3.68
N MET A 29 -6.81 -5.67 4.86
CA MET A 29 -5.51 -4.98 4.97
C MET A 29 -4.36 -5.85 4.46
N ARG A 30 -4.34 -7.16 4.79
CA ARG A 30 -3.31 -8.07 4.26
C ARG A 30 -3.36 -8.17 2.74
N ALA A 31 -4.55 -8.34 2.17
CA ALA A 31 -4.76 -8.39 0.73
C ALA A 31 -4.30 -7.09 0.04
N ALA A 32 -4.59 -5.94 0.64
CA ALA A 32 -4.16 -4.64 0.15
C ALA A 32 -2.63 -4.50 0.17
N VAL A 33 -1.97 -4.84 1.27
CA VAL A 33 -0.49 -4.79 1.36
C VAL A 33 0.16 -5.77 0.37
N ARG A 34 -0.38 -6.99 0.23
CA ARG A 34 0.12 -7.99 -0.73
C ARG A 34 -0.07 -7.57 -2.18
N LEU A 35 -1.20 -6.92 -2.51
CA LEU A 35 -1.42 -6.32 -3.82
C LEU A 35 -0.32 -5.30 -4.14
N LEU A 36 -0.04 -4.39 -3.21
CA LEU A 36 1.01 -3.38 -3.38
C LEU A 36 2.40 -4.01 -3.51
N GLY A 37 2.71 -5.05 -2.72
CA GLY A 37 4.01 -5.74 -2.78
C GLY A 37 4.28 -6.45 -4.11
N ARG A 38 3.25 -7.07 -4.69
CA ARG A 38 3.40 -7.77 -5.99
C ARG A 38 3.42 -6.81 -7.17
N HIS A 39 2.72 -5.70 -7.08
CA HIS A 39 2.64 -4.72 -8.15
C HIS A 39 3.96 -3.95 -8.29
N ARG A 40 4.59 -4.02 -9.46
CA ARG A 40 5.82 -3.30 -9.80
C ARG A 40 6.91 -3.42 -8.74
N ASN A 41 7.08 -4.64 -8.21
CA ASN A 41 8.07 -4.93 -7.16
C ASN A 41 7.93 -4.03 -5.93
N GLY A 42 6.70 -3.81 -5.45
CA GLY A 42 6.48 -3.06 -4.22
C GLY A 42 6.68 -1.55 -4.35
N PHE A 43 6.58 -0.97 -5.55
CA PHE A 43 6.80 0.46 -5.81
C PHE A 43 6.22 1.37 -4.72
N TRP A 44 4.94 1.19 -4.37
CA TRP A 44 4.28 1.97 -3.34
C TRP A 44 4.80 1.69 -1.94
N LEU A 45 5.08 0.43 -1.59
CA LEU A 45 5.58 0.07 -0.27
C LEU A 45 6.98 0.66 -0.04
N HIS A 46 7.84 0.64 -1.05
CA HIS A 46 9.14 1.31 -1.00
C HIS A 46 8.98 2.81 -0.80
N LEU A 47 8.11 3.45 -1.58
CA LEU A 47 7.86 4.87 -1.44
C LEU A 47 7.28 5.21 -0.05
N PHE A 48 6.43 4.37 0.53
CA PHE A 48 5.93 4.57 1.89
C PHE A 48 7.06 4.51 2.92
N CYS A 49 7.99 3.55 2.79
CA CYS A 49 9.17 3.48 3.65
C CYS A 49 10.05 4.74 3.51
N GLU A 50 10.34 5.18 2.29
CA GLU A 50 11.15 6.37 2.00
C GLU A 50 10.51 7.63 2.57
N GLN A 51 9.24 7.87 2.25
CA GLN A 51 8.50 9.05 2.73
C GLN A 51 8.30 9.03 4.25
N SER A 52 8.13 7.86 4.87
CA SER A 52 8.01 7.78 6.33
C SER A 52 9.32 8.17 7.02
N ALA A 53 10.46 7.70 6.51
CA ALA A 53 11.77 8.11 7.04
C ALA A 53 12.02 9.61 6.88
N GLU A 54 11.64 10.19 5.73
CA GLU A 54 11.76 11.63 5.47
C GLU A 54 10.81 12.44 6.34
N ASN A 55 9.53 12.10 6.38
CA ASN A 55 8.50 12.85 7.10
C ASN A 55 8.70 12.80 8.62
N GLU A 56 9.18 11.69 9.19
CA GLU A 56 9.55 11.61 10.60
C GLU A 56 10.64 12.62 10.95
N SER A 57 11.59 12.87 10.04
CA SER A 57 12.68 13.83 10.27
C SER A 57 12.22 15.29 10.29
N VAL A 58 11.07 15.59 9.69
CA VAL A 58 10.50 16.95 9.56
C VAL A 58 9.14 17.14 10.23
N GLY A 59 8.62 16.12 10.93
CA GLY A 59 7.37 16.18 11.68
C GLY A 59 6.09 16.20 10.84
N LEU A 60 6.13 15.70 9.59
CA LEU A 60 5.01 15.76 8.63
C LEU A 60 4.07 14.55 8.64
N GLY A 61 4.27 13.61 9.56
CA GLY A 61 3.45 12.39 9.68
C GLY A 61 3.92 11.25 8.76
N SER A 62 3.86 10.03 9.26
CA SER A 62 4.36 8.82 8.60
C SER A 62 3.27 8.12 7.79
N LEU A 63 3.64 7.42 6.71
CA LEU A 63 2.74 6.51 5.99
C LEU A 63 2.81 5.07 6.54
N LEU A 64 3.74 4.84 7.46
CA LEU A 64 3.84 3.64 8.26
C LEU A 64 3.52 3.95 9.72
N GLU A 65 2.78 3.06 10.37
CA GLU A 65 2.59 3.07 11.82
C GLU A 65 3.31 1.87 12.46
N TYR A 66 3.56 1.96 13.77
CA TYR A 66 4.30 0.94 14.52
C TYR A 66 3.49 0.40 15.72
N PRO A 67 2.31 -0.19 15.50
CA PRO A 67 1.57 -0.86 16.56
C PRO A 67 2.48 -1.94 17.18
N ASP A 68 2.63 -1.90 18.49
CA ASP A 68 3.46 -2.83 19.26
C ASP A 68 4.92 -2.93 18.76
N GLY A 69 5.44 -1.87 18.14
CA GLY A 69 6.80 -1.80 17.61
C GLY A 69 7.00 -2.49 16.25
N HIS A 70 5.94 -2.98 15.60
CA HIS A 70 6.01 -3.62 14.29
C HIS A 70 5.45 -2.71 13.19
N PRO A 71 6.18 -2.50 12.09
CA PRO A 71 5.73 -1.61 11.02
C PRO A 71 4.52 -2.19 10.28
N THR A 72 3.52 -1.36 10.05
CA THR A 72 2.43 -1.62 9.10
C THR A 72 2.04 -0.34 8.36
N VAL A 73 1.20 -0.46 7.33
CA VAL A 73 0.75 0.69 6.52
C VAL A 73 -0.33 1.45 7.27
N ASP A 74 -0.12 2.75 7.48
CA ASP A 74 -1.16 3.64 7.98
C ASP A 74 -2.14 3.98 6.85
N TRP A 75 -3.19 3.15 6.73
CA TRP A 75 -4.21 3.30 5.69
C TRP A 75 -5.04 4.59 5.84
N ASN A 76 -5.12 5.16 7.04
CA ASN A 76 -5.78 6.43 7.25
C ASN A 76 -4.94 7.58 6.68
N ALA A 77 -3.63 7.59 6.95
CA ALA A 77 -2.70 8.55 6.34
C ALA A 77 -2.68 8.42 4.80
N VAL A 78 -2.64 7.19 4.27
CA VAL A 78 -2.71 6.93 2.82
C VAL A 78 -4.02 7.46 2.22
N GLY A 79 -5.17 7.17 2.85
CA GLY A 79 -6.47 7.65 2.40
C GLY A 79 -6.58 9.18 2.38
N LEU A 80 -6.15 9.84 3.47
CA LEU A 80 -6.09 11.31 3.54
C LEU A 80 -5.19 11.89 2.46
N ARG A 81 -4.04 11.26 2.18
CA ARG A 81 -3.13 11.72 1.14
C ARG A 81 -3.71 11.56 -0.26
N LEU A 82 -4.45 10.48 -0.53
CA LEU A 82 -5.18 10.28 -1.79
C LEU A 82 -6.29 11.33 -2.00
N LEU A 83 -6.93 11.79 -0.91
CA LEU A 83 -7.96 12.84 -0.95
C LEU A 83 -7.37 14.24 -1.12
N ALA A 84 -6.20 14.50 -0.54
CA ALA A 84 -5.56 15.82 -0.55
C ALA A 84 -5.10 16.28 -1.94
N GLY A 85 -5.02 15.37 -2.92
CA GLY A 85 -4.69 15.71 -4.30
C GLY A 85 -3.95 14.60 -5.03
N PRO A 86 -3.62 14.80 -6.32
CA PRO A 86 -2.86 13.84 -7.07
C PRO A 86 -1.47 13.65 -6.43
N TRP A 87 -1.10 12.40 -6.23
CA TRP A 87 0.30 12.06 -6.02
C TRP A 87 0.99 12.26 -7.37
N ASN A 88 1.90 13.22 -7.44
CA ASN A 88 2.68 13.51 -8.67
C ASN A 88 3.79 12.48 -8.89
N VAL A 89 3.65 11.29 -8.31
CA VAL A 89 4.61 10.19 -8.33
C VAL A 89 3.87 8.93 -8.81
N GLY A 90 4.56 8.14 -9.63
CA GLY A 90 4.00 6.97 -10.26
C GLY A 90 3.18 7.26 -11.53
N SER A 91 2.97 6.21 -12.30
CA SER A 91 2.15 6.11 -13.49
C SER A 91 0.66 6.03 -13.15
N PRO A 92 -0.22 6.24 -14.14
CA PRO A 92 -1.67 6.06 -13.95
C PRO A 92 -2.06 4.67 -13.43
N SER A 93 -1.38 3.61 -13.90
CA SER A 93 -1.59 2.22 -13.43
C SER A 93 -1.21 2.08 -11.96
N GLU A 94 -0.05 2.60 -11.55
CA GLU A 94 0.39 2.59 -10.15
C GLU A 94 -0.63 3.30 -9.25
N LEU A 95 -1.12 4.48 -9.65
CA LEU A 95 -2.16 5.19 -8.88
C LEU A 95 -3.48 4.42 -8.82
N ALA A 96 -3.89 3.77 -9.91
CA ALA A 96 -5.09 2.94 -9.90
C ALA A 96 -4.97 1.76 -8.93
N VAL A 97 -3.82 1.07 -8.92
CA VAL A 97 -3.56 -0.03 -7.99
C VAL A 97 -3.54 0.44 -6.54
N LEU A 98 -2.94 1.61 -6.26
CA LEU A 98 -2.99 2.20 -4.91
C LEU A 98 -4.41 2.51 -4.46
N ARG A 99 -5.24 3.08 -5.34
CA ARG A 99 -6.65 3.38 -5.04
C ARG A 99 -7.45 2.10 -4.77
N VAL A 100 -7.20 1.04 -5.54
CA VAL A 100 -7.82 -0.26 -5.30
C VAL A 100 -7.37 -0.85 -3.96
N ALA A 101 -6.08 -0.79 -3.63
CA ALA A 101 -5.60 -1.26 -2.33
C ALA A 101 -6.26 -0.49 -1.17
N ALA A 102 -6.34 0.84 -1.27
CA ALA A 102 -7.00 1.67 -0.27
C ALA A 102 -8.52 1.40 -0.18
N SER A 103 -9.17 1.02 -1.28
CA SER A 103 -10.61 0.69 -1.29
C SER A 103 -10.93 -0.63 -0.61
N LEU A 104 -10.04 -1.63 -0.71
CA LEU A 104 -10.18 -2.88 0.03
C LEU A 104 -10.27 -2.64 1.54
N VAL A 105 -9.58 -1.62 2.05
CA VAL A 105 -9.55 -1.25 3.46
C VAL A 105 -10.61 -0.19 3.82
N GLY A 106 -11.42 0.27 2.86
CA GLY A 106 -12.49 1.23 3.09
C GLY A 106 -12.03 2.70 3.20
N HIS A 107 -10.83 3.03 2.73
CA HIS A 107 -10.26 4.38 2.81
C HIS A 107 -10.28 5.14 1.47
N CYS A 108 -10.81 4.55 0.40
CA CYS A 108 -10.99 5.20 -0.90
C CYS A 108 -12.09 4.52 -1.71
N ASP A 109 -13.05 5.27 -2.25
CA ASP A 109 -13.98 4.72 -3.23
C ASP A 109 -13.33 4.66 -4.61
N VAL A 110 -13.55 3.56 -5.33
CA VAL A 110 -13.05 3.37 -6.70
C VAL A 110 -14.16 3.14 -7.69
N SER A 111 -14.04 3.79 -8.86
CA SER A 111 -14.87 3.48 -10.02
C SER A 111 -14.21 2.37 -10.82
N LEU A 112 -14.88 1.22 -10.98
CA LEU A 112 -14.40 0.13 -11.82
C LEU A 112 -14.08 0.59 -13.25
N ARG A 113 -14.88 1.51 -13.80
CA ARG A 113 -14.62 2.10 -15.12
C ARG A 113 -13.28 2.82 -15.17
N GLN A 114 -12.96 3.62 -14.14
CA GLN A 114 -11.70 4.36 -14.09
C GLN A 114 -10.52 3.41 -13.91
N VAL A 115 -10.64 2.41 -13.03
CA VAL A 115 -9.62 1.38 -12.84
C VAL A 115 -9.32 0.70 -14.17
N LEU A 116 -10.34 0.23 -14.90
CA LEU A 116 -10.17 -0.44 -16.19
C LEU A 116 -9.54 0.43 -17.30
N HIS A 117 -9.61 1.76 -17.19
CA HIS A 117 -8.94 2.67 -18.14
C HIS A 117 -7.47 2.93 -17.80
N GLN A 118 -7.05 2.64 -16.57
CA GLN A 118 -5.74 3.03 -16.03
C GLN A 118 -4.82 1.84 -15.81
N VAL A 119 -5.36 0.67 -15.50
CA VAL A 119 -4.60 -0.55 -15.24
C VAL A 119 -4.27 -1.29 -16.53
N ASP A 120 -3.15 -1.99 -16.54
CA ASP A 120 -2.72 -2.81 -17.67
C ASP A 120 -3.09 -4.30 -17.52
N ALA A 121 -2.75 -5.10 -18.52
CA ALA A 121 -3.06 -6.53 -18.55
C ALA A 121 -2.36 -7.34 -17.44
N THR A 122 -1.27 -6.83 -16.87
CA THR A 122 -0.54 -7.46 -15.76
C THR A 122 -1.11 -7.10 -14.39
N ASP A 123 -1.78 -5.96 -14.29
CA ASP A 123 -2.39 -5.48 -13.05
C ASP A 123 -3.70 -6.21 -12.70
N LEU A 124 -4.53 -6.51 -13.70
CA LEU A 124 -5.87 -7.07 -13.49
C LEU A 124 -5.85 -8.44 -12.76
N PRO A 125 -4.95 -9.39 -13.09
CA PRO A 125 -4.80 -10.63 -12.32
C PRO A 125 -4.40 -10.39 -10.86
N LEU A 126 -3.58 -9.37 -10.58
CA LEU A 126 -3.17 -9.02 -9.23
C LEU A 126 -4.34 -8.46 -8.42
N ILE A 127 -5.11 -7.56 -9.03
CA ILE A 127 -6.30 -6.95 -8.43
C ILE A 127 -7.35 -8.02 -8.12
N THR A 128 -7.65 -8.90 -9.08
CA THR A 128 -8.64 -9.97 -8.89
C THR A 128 -8.22 -10.97 -7.81
N HIS A 129 -6.93 -11.30 -7.72
CA HIS A 129 -6.41 -12.12 -6.63
C HIS A 129 -6.60 -11.44 -5.26
N ALA A 130 -6.29 -10.15 -5.15
CA ALA A 130 -6.47 -9.40 -3.91
C ALA A 130 -7.95 -9.31 -3.50
N LEU A 131 -8.86 -9.15 -4.47
CA LEU A 131 -10.31 -9.18 -4.23
C LEU A 131 -10.77 -10.54 -3.70
N HIS A 132 -10.30 -11.65 -4.28
CA HIS A 132 -10.61 -12.99 -3.75
C HIS A 132 -10.07 -13.20 -2.34
N GLU A 133 -8.84 -12.76 -2.05
CA GLU A 133 -8.26 -12.86 -0.71
C GLU A 133 -9.09 -12.06 0.31
N ALA A 134 -9.47 -10.83 -0.03
CA ALA A 134 -10.30 -9.97 0.82
C ALA A 134 -11.71 -10.55 1.06
N ALA A 135 -12.30 -11.17 0.04
CA ALA A 135 -13.64 -11.78 0.12
C ALA A 135 -13.67 -13.09 0.92
N ALA A 136 -12.54 -13.83 1.00
CA ALA A 136 -12.46 -15.09 1.74
C ALA A 136 -12.65 -14.96 3.26
N ALA A 137 -12.69 -13.73 3.78
CA ALA A 137 -12.91 -13.41 5.18
C ALA A 137 -14.28 -12.77 5.49
N ALA A 138 -15.14 -12.63 4.48
CA ALA A 138 -16.49 -12.06 4.60
C ALA A 138 -17.55 -13.11 4.99
#